data_AF-A0A7Y4Z6Z3-F1
#
_entry.id   AF-A0A7Y4Z6Z3-F1
#
_cell.length_a   1.000
_cell.length_b   1.000
_cell.length_c   1.000
_cell.angle_alpha   90.00
_cell.angle_beta   90.00
_cell.angle_gamma   90.00
#
_symmetry.space_group_name_H-M   'P 1'
#
loop_
_entity.id
_entity.type
_entity.pdbx_description
1 polymer ?
#
loop_
_entity_poly.entity_id
_entity_poly.type
_entity_poly.pdbx_seq_one_letter_code
_entity_poly.pdbx_strand_id
1 'polypeptide(L)'
;MQPFKYGQVIAMWLLRITLALYLFLSYINKLSPINFESIRFYIALAFVIFAVLLLIGGFLSKPGLTVISGLIIFLLSVYQIVISFNGRIDIGLAMYLFPLSIGFFFLCQGNK
;
A
#
# COMPACT_ATOMS: atom_id res chain seq x y z
N MET A 1 27.13 -17.35 6.10
CA MET A 1 27.13 -16.17 7.00
C MET A 1 25.78 -16.13 7.70
N GLN A 2 25.74 -15.91 9.02
CA GLN A 2 24.47 -15.77 9.73
C GLN A 2 23.80 -14.45 9.31
N PRO A 3 22.49 -14.44 9.00
CA PRO A 3 21.78 -13.22 8.64
C PRO A 3 21.73 -12.25 9.82
N PHE A 4 21.66 -10.95 9.53
CA PHE A 4 21.62 -9.91 10.54
C PHE A 4 20.38 -10.09 11.46
N LYS A 5 20.63 -10.32 12.75
CA LYS A 5 19.63 -10.78 13.75
C LYS A 5 18.39 -9.87 13.86
N TYR A 6 18.54 -8.57 13.61
CA TYR A 6 17.46 -7.57 13.65
C TYR A 6 17.01 -7.08 12.26
N GLY A 7 17.60 -7.62 11.19
CA GLY A 7 17.38 -7.13 9.83
C GLY A 7 15.94 -7.29 9.36
N GLN A 8 15.28 -8.37 9.75
CA GLN A 8 13.89 -8.63 9.35
C GLN A 8 12.93 -7.58 9.93
N VAL A 9 13.08 -7.22 11.21
CA VAL A 9 12.23 -6.20 11.85
C VAL A 9 12.41 -4.84 11.20
N ILE A 10 13.67 -4.46 10.93
CA ILE A 10 13.99 -3.20 10.27
C ILE A 10 13.44 -3.18 8.84
N ALA A 11 13.61 -4.27 8.08
CA ALA A 11 13.12 -4.38 6.71
C ALA A 11 11.60 -4.24 6.64
N MET A 12 10.86 -4.87 7.56
CA MET A 12 9.40 -4.72 7.64
C MET A 12 8.98 -3.28 7.90
N TRP A 13 9.60 -2.60 8.87
CA TRP A 13 9.31 -1.19 9.13
C TRP A 13 9.65 -0.30 7.95
N LEU A 14 10.76 -0.58 7.26
CA LEU A 14 11.15 0.13 6.06
C LEU A 14 10.08 -0.02 4.97
N LEU A 15 9.58 -1.24 4.73
CA LEU A 15 8.49 -1.50 3.78
C LEU A 15 7.19 -0.78 4.16
N ARG A 16 6.84 -0.70 5.45
CA ARG A 16 5.65 0.04 5.90
C ARG A 16 5.79 1.54 5.59
N ILE A 17 6.91 2.13 6.00
CA ILE A 17 7.16 3.57 5.86
C ILE A 17 7.27 3.96 4.38
N THR A 18 7.98 3.17 3.57
CA THR A 18 8.13 3.45 2.14
C THR A 18 6.81 3.33 1.40
N LEU A 19 6.02 2.28 1.67
CA LEU A 19 4.69 2.13 1.08
C LEU A 19 3.77 3.28 1.47
N ALA A 20 3.74 3.63 2.76
CA ALA A 20 2.88 4.69 3.25
C ALA A 20 3.23 6.06 2.67
N LEU A 21 4.52 6.42 2.65
CA LEU A 21 5.00 7.65 2.03
C LEU A 21 4.71 7.67 0.52
N TYR A 22 4.98 6.56 -0.18
CA TYR A 22 4.73 6.45 -1.61
C TYR A 22 3.25 6.69 -1.95
N LEU A 23 2.34 6.01 -1.24
CA LEU A 23 0.90 6.17 -1.45
C LEU A 23 0.42 7.57 -1.05
N PHE A 24 0.91 8.10 0.07
CA PHE A 24 0.56 9.44 0.52
C PHE A 24 0.94 10.49 -0.54
N LEU A 25 2.20 10.51 -0.97
CA LEU A 25 2.67 11.47 -1.98
C LEU A 25 1.98 11.30 -3.35
N SER A 26 1.66 10.07 -3.74
CA SER A 26 1.04 9.77 -5.03
C SER A 26 -0.45 10.13 -5.10
N TYR A 27 -1.14 10.16 -3.96
CA TYR A 27 -2.60 10.30 -3.91
C TYR A 27 -3.12 11.51 -3.13
N ILE A 28 -2.31 12.18 -2.30
CA ILE A 28 -2.74 13.37 -1.53
C ILE A 28 -3.24 14.49 -2.44
N ASN A 29 -2.57 14.74 -3.57
CA ASN A 29 -2.97 15.76 -4.53
C ASN A 29 -4.26 15.40 -5.27
N LYS A 30 -4.63 14.11 -5.33
CA LYS A 30 -5.88 13.64 -5.95
C LYS A 30 -7.09 13.83 -5.01
N LEU A 31 -6.87 14.24 -3.77
CA LEU A 31 -7.92 14.56 -2.80
C LEU A 31 -8.33 16.04 -2.81
N SER A 32 -7.61 16.90 -3.55
CA SER A 32 -7.93 18.33 -3.67
C SER A 32 -8.08 18.72 -5.14
N PRO A 33 -9.23 19.27 -5.57
CA PRO A 33 -10.42 19.56 -4.78
C PRO A 33 -11.19 18.31 -4.35
N ILE A 34 -11.92 18.42 -3.23
CA ILE A 34 -12.81 17.36 -2.76
C ILE A 34 -13.93 17.19 -3.78
N ASN A 35 -14.00 16.00 -4.40
CA ASN A 35 -15.01 15.66 -5.39
C ASN A 35 -15.65 14.32 -5.05
N PHE A 36 -16.82 14.38 -4.39
CA PHE A 36 -17.57 13.20 -3.97
C PHE A 36 -18.26 12.45 -5.10
N GLU A 37 -18.30 12.99 -6.32
CA GLU A 37 -18.89 12.29 -7.47
C GLU A 37 -17.87 11.40 -8.20
N SER A 38 -16.58 11.54 -7.90
CA SER A 38 -15.51 10.86 -8.62
C SER A 38 -15.10 9.56 -7.94
N ILE A 39 -15.24 8.43 -8.64
CA ILE A 39 -14.69 7.14 -8.18
C ILE A 39 -13.17 7.20 -7.90
N ARG A 40 -12.44 8.04 -8.66
CA ARG A 40 -11.00 8.25 -8.48
C ARG A 40 -10.67 8.89 -7.13
N PHE A 41 -11.55 9.75 -6.62
CA PHE A 41 -11.41 10.37 -5.30
C PHE A 41 -11.51 9.30 -4.20
N TYR A 42 -12.52 8.41 -4.26
CA TYR A 42 -12.68 7.33 -3.28
C TYR A 42 -11.52 6.34 -3.29
N ILE A 43 -10.98 6.00 -4.47
CA ILE A 43 -9.81 5.12 -4.59
C ILE A 43 -8.57 5.80 -3.97
N ALA A 44 -8.34 7.08 -4.27
CA ALA A 44 -7.25 7.84 -3.68
C ALA A 44 -7.36 7.92 -2.15
N LEU A 45 -8.56 8.18 -1.66
CA LEU A 45 -8.87 8.27 -0.23
C LEU A 45 -8.64 6.93 0.46
N ALA A 46 -9.10 5.83 -0.14
CA ALA A 46 -8.88 4.50 0.39
C ALA A 46 -7.38 4.16 0.48
N PHE A 47 -6.60 4.44 -0.58
CA PHE A 47 -5.15 4.23 -0.54
C PHE A 47 -4.48 5.01 0.61
N VAL A 48 -4.83 6.27 0.80
CA VAL A 48 -4.26 7.11 1.87
C VAL A 48 -4.67 6.61 3.26
N ILE A 49 -5.94 6.29 3.46
CA ILE A 49 -6.45 5.77 4.74
C ILE A 49 -5.78 4.45 5.10
N PHE A 50 -5.73 3.49 4.17
CA PHE A 50 -5.14 2.18 4.44
C PHE A 50 -3.61 2.22 4.53
N ALA A 51 -2.94 3.18 3.88
CA ALA A 51 -1.53 3.46 4.13
C ALA A 51 -1.27 3.88 5.58
N VAL A 52 -2.10 4.78 6.14
CA VAL A 52 -2.00 5.22 7.54
C VAL A 52 -2.35 4.08 8.51
N LEU A 53 -3.41 3.32 8.22
CA LEU A 53 -3.80 2.17 9.04
C LEU A 53 -2.72 1.07 9.04
N LEU A 54 -1.98 0.89 7.95
CA LEU A 54 -0.87 -0.06 7.88
C LEU A 54 0.30 0.36 8.78
N LEU A 55 0.56 1.67 8.93
CA LEU A 55 1.53 2.19 9.91
C LEU A 55 1.05 1.97 11.35
N ILE A 56 -0.20 2.33 11.65
CA ILE A 56 -0.82 2.15 12.98
C ILE A 56 -0.85 0.66 13.34
N GLY A 57 -1.18 -0.21 12.38
CA GLY A 57 -1.18 -1.66 12.51
C GLY A 57 0.16 -2.22 12.94
N GLY A 58 1.26 -1.60 12.52
CA GLY A 58 2.62 -1.98 12.92
C GLY A 58 2.94 -1.74 14.40
N PHE A 59 2.25 -0.81 15.06
CA PHE A 59 2.39 -0.55 16.51
C PHE A 59 1.44 -1.41 17.37
N LEU A 60 0.42 -2.01 16.76
CA LEU A 60 -0.58 -2.81 17.45
C LEU A 60 -0.10 -4.27 17.63
N SER A 61 -0.45 -4.87 18.77
CA SER A 61 -0.12 -6.27 19.06
C SER A 61 -0.91 -7.26 18.19
N LYS A 62 -2.09 -6.85 17.68
CA LYS A 62 -2.96 -7.69 16.86
C LYS A 62 -2.65 -7.49 15.36
N PRO A 63 -2.33 -8.56 14.61
CA PRO A 63 -1.97 -8.45 13.19
C PRO A 63 -3.16 -8.11 12.28
N GLY A 64 -4.41 -8.21 12.77
CA GLY A 64 -5.61 -8.05 11.96
C GLY A 64 -5.66 -6.74 11.17
N LEU A 65 -5.25 -5.62 11.78
CA LEU A 65 -5.29 -4.32 11.09
C LEU A 65 -4.28 -4.26 9.91
N THR A 66 -3.09 -4.82 10.10
CA THR A 66 -2.05 -4.88 9.06
C THR A 66 -2.46 -5.79 7.91
N VAL A 67 -3.07 -6.95 8.22
CA VAL A 67 -3.56 -7.89 7.21
C VAL A 67 -4.68 -7.27 6.38
N ILE A 68 -5.66 -6.63 7.03
CA ILE A 68 -6.78 -5.96 6.34
C ILE A 68 -6.28 -4.79 5.49
N SER A 69 -5.35 -3.98 6.03
CA SER A 69 -4.79 -2.86 5.29
C SER A 69 -3.98 -3.33 4.08
N GLY A 70 -3.16 -4.37 4.25
CA GLY A 70 -2.40 -5.00 3.16
C GLY A 70 -3.32 -5.58 2.09
N LEU A 71 -4.40 -6.27 2.48
CA LEU A 71 -5.41 -6.81 1.56
C LEU A 71 -6.03 -5.71 0.71
N ILE A 72 -6.44 -4.61 1.32
CA ILE A 72 -7.15 -3.54 0.60
C ILE A 72 -6.18 -2.80 -0.32
N ILE A 73 -4.96 -2.51 0.12
CA ILE A 73 -3.93 -1.91 -0.75
C ILE A 73 -3.61 -2.83 -1.93
N PHE A 74 -3.52 -4.14 -1.69
CA PHE A 74 -3.30 -5.14 -2.75
C PHE A 74 -4.45 -5.11 -3.78
N LEU A 75 -5.70 -5.21 -3.33
CA LEU A 75 -6.87 -5.22 -4.21
C LEU A 75 -7.01 -3.91 -5.01
N LEU A 76 -6.80 -2.76 -4.38
CA LEU A 76 -6.84 -1.47 -5.08
C LEU A 76 -5.72 -1.34 -6.11
N SER A 77 -4.56 -1.93 -5.84
CA SER A 77 -3.43 -1.92 -6.79
C SER A 77 -3.71 -2.83 -7.99
N VAL A 78 -4.30 -4.01 -7.77
CA VAL A 78 -4.78 -4.89 -8.85
C VAL A 78 -5.83 -4.15 -9.71
N TYR A 79 -6.79 -3.48 -9.08
CA TYR A 79 -7.81 -2.68 -9.78
C TYR A 79 -7.18 -1.60 -10.67
N GLN A 80 -6.21 -0.85 -10.14
CA GLN A 80 -5.52 0.20 -10.91
C GLN A 80 -4.73 -0.36 -12.09
N ILE A 81 -4.09 -1.52 -11.94
CA ILE A 81 -3.38 -2.20 -13.02
C ILE A 81 -4.35 -2.59 -14.13
N VAL A 82 -5.47 -3.22 -13.77
CA VAL A 82 -6.46 -3.70 -14.76
C VAL A 82 -7.05 -2.53 -15.56
N ILE A 83 -7.37 -1.41 -14.93
CA ILE A 83 -7.98 -0.24 -15.61
C ILE A 83 -6.97 0.61 -16.37
N SER A 84 -5.72 0.66 -15.91
CA SER A 84 -4.67 1.44 -16.59
C SER A 84 -4.01 0.68 -17.74
N PHE A 85 -4.29 -0.63 -17.89
CA PHE A 85 -3.65 -1.45 -18.91
C PHE A 85 -4.17 -1.13 -20.31
N ASN A 86 -3.31 -0.48 -21.10
CA ASN A 86 -3.59 -0.12 -22.50
C ASN A 86 -2.92 -1.09 -23.50
N GLY A 87 -2.66 -2.34 -23.11
CA GLY A 87 -2.00 -3.34 -23.96
C GLY A 87 -0.48 -3.25 -24.02
N ARG A 88 0.14 -2.37 -23.23
CA ARG A 88 1.61 -2.24 -23.09
C ARG A 88 1.98 -2.10 -21.61
N ILE A 89 3.16 -2.59 -21.25
CA ILE A 89 3.73 -2.37 -19.93
C ILE A 89 4.45 -1.03 -19.97
N ASP A 90 3.90 -0.04 -19.28
CA ASP A 90 4.50 1.29 -19.14
C ASP A 90 4.97 1.54 -17.70
N ILE A 91 5.61 2.69 -17.49
CA ILE A 91 6.13 3.10 -16.17
C ILE A 91 4.98 3.27 -15.17
N GLY A 92 3.82 3.76 -15.61
CA GLY A 92 2.65 3.95 -14.76
C GLY A 92 2.12 2.63 -14.20
N LEU A 93 2.09 1.58 -15.01
CA LEU A 93 1.68 0.25 -14.59
C LEU A 93 2.72 -0.38 -13.65
N ALA A 94 4.01 -0.23 -13.97
CA ALA A 94 5.10 -0.70 -13.10
C ALA A 94 5.04 -0.05 -11.71
N MET A 95 4.62 1.22 -11.62
CA MET A 95 4.43 1.93 -10.35
C MET A 95 3.36 1.29 -9.45
N TYR A 96 2.34 0.64 -10.01
CA TYR A 96 1.34 -0.08 -9.21
C TYR A 96 1.82 -1.46 -8.71
N LEU A 97 2.92 -1.99 -9.23
CA LEU A 97 3.49 -3.26 -8.74
C LEU A 97 4.11 -3.14 -7.35
N PHE A 98 4.60 -1.96 -6.97
CA PHE A 98 5.14 -1.72 -5.63
C PHE A 98 4.07 -1.85 -4.54
N PRO A 99 2.96 -1.10 -4.57
CA PRO A 99 1.91 -1.27 -3.56
C PRO A 99 1.24 -2.64 -3.64
N LEU A 100 1.16 -3.26 -4.83
CA LEU A 100 0.68 -4.64 -4.98
C LEU A 100 1.56 -5.64 -4.21
N SER A 101 2.87 -5.65 -4.48
CA SER A 101 3.79 -6.62 -3.87
C SER A 101 3.92 -6.42 -2.36
N ILE A 102 4.04 -5.17 -1.90
CA ILE A 102 4.18 -4.86 -0.47
C ILE A 102 2.85 -5.08 0.28
N GLY A 103 1.71 -4.75 -0.34
CA GLY A 103 0.39 -5.05 0.21
C GLY A 103 0.18 -6.55 0.39
N PHE A 104 0.57 -7.35 -0.61
CA PHE A 104 0.53 -8.81 -0.54
C PHE A 104 1.48 -9.36 0.55
N PHE A 105 2.68 -8.80 0.69
CA PHE A 105 3.60 -9.15 1.76
C PHE A 105 2.95 -8.97 3.16
N PHE A 106 2.32 -7.82 3.43
CA PHE A 106 1.66 -7.57 4.72
C PHE A 106 0.37 -8.37 4.93
N LEU A 107 -0.33 -8.72 3.84
CA LEU A 107 -1.44 -9.66 3.87
C LEU A 107 -0.99 -11.05 4.36
N CYS A 108 0.13 -11.57 3.86
CA CYS A 108 0.64 -12.89 4.23
C CYS A 108 1.34 -12.91 5.59
N GLN A 109 2.15 -11.90 5.89
CA GLN A 109 3.02 -11.88 7.06
C GLN A 109 2.33 -11.31 8.32
N GLY A 110 1.44 -10.33 8.15
CA GLY A 110 0.85 -9.59 9.26
C GLY A 110 1.88 -8.74 10.02
N ASN A 111 2.00 -8.98 11.35
CA ASN A 111 2.93 -8.27 12.25
C ASN A 111 4.14 -9.10 12.69
N LYS A 112 4.30 -10.32 12.17
CA LYS A 112 5.36 -11.24 12.58
C LYS A 112 6.70 -10.91 11.93
#